data_AF-A0A016QT75-F1
#
_entry.id   AF-A0A016QT75-F1
#
_cell.length_a   1.000
_cell.length_b   1.000
_cell.length_c   1.000
_cell.angle_alpha   90.00
_cell.angle_beta   90.00
_cell.angle_gamma   90.00
#
_symmetry.space_group_name_H-M   'P 1'
#
loop_
_entity.id
_entity.type
_entity.pdbx_description
1 polymer ?
#
loop_
_entity_poly.entity_id
_entity_poly.type
_entity_poly.pdbx_seq_one_letter_code
_entity_poly.pdbx_strand_id
1 'polypeptide(L)'
;MTMTHRDPLVAAYFAVDFQNGVTGAFRECTGLGSESQVVEYRATDERGKPILIREPGTMKYTDITLKRGITDSMDMWQWRKQVEDGDIDGARRSGTITLYNQRGEAIARWTFERAWPQKLNGPTYDAKTNEVAIEELTITHEGYKRVQ
;
A
#
# COMPACT_ATOMS: atom_id res chain seq x y z
N MET A 1 -30.57 12.83 -15.35
CA MET A 1 -29.27 12.15 -15.24
C MET A 1 -29.12 11.71 -13.79
N THR A 2 -29.61 10.52 -13.46
CA THR A 2 -29.66 10.01 -12.09
C THR A 2 -28.25 9.72 -11.61
N MET A 3 -27.76 10.50 -10.65
CA MET A 3 -26.58 10.11 -9.86
C MET A 3 -26.94 8.86 -9.08
N THR A 4 -26.60 7.69 -9.63
CA THR A 4 -26.55 6.44 -8.86
C THR A 4 -25.49 6.61 -7.79
N HIS A 5 -25.91 7.03 -6.59
CA HIS A 5 -25.13 6.87 -5.37
C HIS A 5 -24.88 5.36 -5.23
N ARG A 6 -23.65 4.93 -5.49
CA ARG A 6 -23.24 3.55 -5.26
C ARG A 6 -22.93 3.45 -3.77
N ASP A 7 -23.72 2.64 -3.06
CA ASP A 7 -23.49 2.38 -1.65
C ASP A 7 -22.05 1.88 -1.44
N PRO A 8 -21.38 2.29 -0.34
CA PRO A 8 -20.06 1.79 -0.01
C PRO A 8 -20.11 0.26 0.12
N LEU A 9 -19.28 -0.42 -0.67
CA LEU A 9 -19.22 -1.88 -0.68
C LEU A 9 -18.51 -2.36 0.57
N VAL A 10 -19.08 -3.36 1.24
CA VAL A 10 -18.37 -4.11 2.29
C VAL A 10 -17.15 -4.75 1.62
N ALA A 11 -15.94 -4.45 2.12
CA ALA A 11 -14.71 -5.06 1.64
C ALA A 11 -14.78 -6.57 1.88
N ALA A 12 -15.15 -7.33 0.84
CA ALA A 12 -15.41 -8.76 0.97
C ALA A 12 -14.11 -9.55 1.00
N TYR A 13 -13.14 -9.17 0.16
CA TYR A 13 -11.78 -9.69 0.15
C TYR A 13 -10.92 -8.87 -0.85
N PHE A 14 -9.61 -8.88 -0.66
CA PHE A 14 -8.65 -8.31 -1.60
C PHE A 14 -7.53 -9.31 -1.88
N ALA A 15 -6.99 -9.24 -3.09
CA ALA A 15 -5.82 -10.03 -3.49
C ALA A 15 -4.64 -9.09 -3.71
N VAL A 16 -3.46 -9.54 -3.31
CA VAL A 16 -2.20 -8.87 -3.59
C VAL A 16 -1.38 -9.75 -4.52
N ASP A 17 -0.87 -9.14 -5.57
CA ASP A 17 0.00 -9.77 -6.55
C ASP A 17 1.24 -8.90 -6.73
N PHE A 18 2.40 -9.43 -6.35
CA PHE A 18 3.68 -8.86 -6.72
C PHE A 18 4.27 -9.70 -7.85
N GLN A 19 4.77 -9.00 -8.88
CA GLN A 19 5.58 -9.63 -9.92
C GLN A 19 6.69 -10.46 -9.25
N ASN A 20 6.83 -11.73 -9.63
CA ASN A 20 7.82 -12.68 -9.09
C ASN A 20 7.61 -13.14 -7.62
N GLY A 21 6.37 -13.44 -7.23
CA GLY A 21 6.14 -14.59 -6.34
C GLY A 21 5.59 -14.31 -4.94
N VAL A 22 5.34 -13.05 -4.56
CA VAL A 22 4.48 -12.78 -3.40
C VAL A 22 3.06 -12.64 -3.91
N THR A 23 2.25 -13.65 -3.67
CA THR A 23 0.84 -13.70 -4.08
C THR A 23 0.02 -14.32 -2.98
N GLY A 24 -1.11 -13.73 -2.62
CA GLY A 24 -1.97 -14.37 -1.64
C GLY A 24 -3.15 -13.56 -1.14
N ALA A 25 -3.91 -14.21 -0.28
CA ALA A 25 -4.95 -13.59 0.53
C ALA A 25 -4.30 -12.97 1.78
N PHE A 26 -4.58 -11.70 2.00
CA PHE A 26 -4.10 -10.95 3.14
C PHE A 26 -5.30 -10.59 4.03
N ARG A 27 -5.04 -10.50 5.34
CA ARG A 27 -6.05 -10.08 6.31
C ARG A 27 -6.21 -8.57 6.35
N GLU A 28 -5.12 -7.85 6.17
CA GLU A 28 -5.10 -6.40 6.27
C GLU A 28 -4.14 -5.81 5.24
N CYS A 29 -4.57 -4.72 4.61
CA CYS A 29 -3.76 -3.88 3.73
C CYS A 29 -4.03 -2.43 4.09
N THR A 30 -3.00 -1.70 4.48
CA THR A 30 -3.06 -0.27 4.84
C THR A 30 -1.98 0.51 4.11
N GLY A 31 -2.04 1.85 4.18
CA GLY A 31 -1.03 2.72 3.60
C GLY A 31 -1.19 2.97 2.10
N LEU A 32 -2.34 2.63 1.50
CA LEU A 32 -2.65 2.98 0.12
C LEU A 32 -2.97 4.48 0.01
N GLY A 33 -1.93 5.30 -0.12
CA GLY A 33 -2.06 6.75 -0.13
C GLY A 33 -0.84 7.49 -0.66
N SER A 34 -1.07 8.76 -0.99
CA SER A 34 -0.03 9.72 -1.36
C SER A 34 -0.40 11.10 -0.81
N GLU A 35 0.61 11.86 -0.40
CA GLU A 35 0.46 13.24 0.06
C GLU A 35 1.39 14.17 -0.74
N SER A 36 0.93 15.38 -1.04
CA SER A 36 1.80 16.44 -1.54
C SER A 36 2.20 17.35 -0.39
N GLN A 37 3.48 17.66 -0.29
CA GLN A 37 3.91 18.76 0.58
C GLN A 37 3.23 20.06 0.15
N VAL A 38 2.87 20.91 1.10
CA VAL A 38 2.30 22.23 0.79
C VAL A 38 3.40 23.27 1.00
N VAL A 39 3.80 23.94 -0.09
CA VAL A 39 4.76 25.05 -0.04
C VAL A 39 3.98 26.35 0.03
N GLU A 40 4.30 27.17 1.02
CA GLU A 40 3.60 28.44 1.25
C GLU A 40 4.56 29.61 1.07
N TYR A 41 4.15 30.60 0.28
CA TYR A 41 4.88 31.86 0.17
C TYR A 41 3.95 33.06 0.25
N ARG A 42 4.51 34.16 0.77
CA ARG A 42 3.82 35.43 0.89
C ARG A 42 3.91 36.16 -0.45
N ALA A 43 2.75 36.52 -0.98
CA ALA A 43 2.63 37.38 -2.13
C ALA A 43 1.78 38.61 -1.76
N THR A 44 1.62 39.52 -2.71
CA THR A 44 0.73 40.67 -2.58
C THR A 44 -0.29 40.56 -3.70
N ASP A 45 -1.57 40.72 -3.37
CA ASP A 45 -2.61 40.75 -4.40
C ASP A 45 -2.59 42.07 -5.19
N GLU A 46 -3.44 42.16 -6.21
CA GLU A 46 -3.55 43.35 -7.08
C GLU A 46 -3.94 44.63 -6.30
N ARG A 47 -4.42 44.51 -5.05
CA ARG A 47 -4.87 45.62 -4.20
C ARG A 47 -3.85 45.97 -3.11
N GLY A 48 -2.63 45.41 -3.17
CA GLY A 48 -1.58 45.69 -2.20
C GLY A 48 -1.73 44.94 -0.87
N LYS A 49 -2.65 43.97 -0.77
CA LYS A 49 -2.86 43.19 0.45
C LYS A 49 -1.92 41.98 0.48
N PRO A 50 -1.23 41.71 1.60
CA PRO A 50 -0.49 40.47 1.77
C PRO A 50 -1.43 39.26 1.68
N ILE A 51 -1.10 38.32 0.82
CA ILE A 51 -1.79 37.03 0.64
C ILE A 51 -0.80 35.88 0.83
N LEU A 52 -1.32 34.71 1.20
CA LEU A 52 -0.55 33.47 1.30
C LEU A 52 -0.94 32.58 0.14
N ILE A 53 0.02 32.27 -0.74
CA ILE A 53 -0.17 31.34 -1.85
C ILE A 53 0.32 29.96 -1.40
N ARG A 54 -0.45 28.92 -1.73
CA ARG A 54 -0.18 27.52 -1.38
C ARG A 54 0.00 26.74 -2.68
N GLU A 55 1.20 26.22 -2.91
CA GLU A 55 1.55 25.43 -4.09
C GLU A 55 1.89 23.99 -3.71
N PRO A 56 1.55 23.00 -4.56
CA PRO A 56 1.93 21.61 -4.33
C PRO A 56 3.43 21.43 -4.52
N GLY A 57 4.12 20.98 -3.47
CA GLY A 57 5.51 20.57 -3.47
C GLY A 57 5.69 19.09 -3.77
N THR A 58 6.79 18.51 -3.28
CA THR A 58 7.16 17.11 -3.53
C THR A 58 6.08 16.14 -3.08
N MET A 59 5.78 15.16 -3.94
CA MET A 59 4.87 14.07 -3.65
C MET A 59 5.57 12.99 -2.82
N LYS A 60 4.89 12.55 -1.77
CA LYS A 60 5.30 11.44 -0.91
C LYS A 60 4.28 10.32 -1.03
N TYR A 61 4.79 9.11 -1.04
CA TYR A 61 3.97 7.90 -0.99
C TYR A 61 3.99 7.33 0.42
N THR A 62 2.86 6.81 0.87
CA THR A 62 2.76 6.13 2.15
C THR A 62 3.22 4.67 2.00
N ASP A 63 4.01 4.18 2.96
CA ASP A 63 4.42 2.77 2.96
C ASP A 63 3.18 1.86 3.09
N ILE A 64 3.12 0.81 2.28
CA ILE A 64 2.02 -0.15 2.31
C ILE A 64 2.36 -1.21 3.36
N THR A 65 1.42 -1.47 4.28
CA THR A 65 1.56 -2.54 5.27
C THR A 65 0.56 -3.64 4.98
N LEU A 66 1.07 -4.86 4.89
CA LEU A 66 0.34 -6.06 4.57
C LEU A 66 0.46 -7.07 5.71
N LYS A 67 -0.67 -7.60 6.18
CA LYS A 67 -0.70 -8.63 7.23
C LYS A 67 -1.36 -9.90 6.72
N ARG A 68 -0.75 -11.06 6.98
CA ARG A 68 -1.36 -12.36 6.69
C ARG A 68 -1.06 -13.37 7.78
N GLY A 69 -1.86 -14.44 7.81
CA GLY A 69 -1.54 -15.60 8.65
C GLY A 69 -0.30 -16.33 8.12
N ILE A 70 0.56 -16.78 9.02
CA ILE A 70 1.75 -17.56 8.66
C ILE A 70 1.32 -18.90 8.11
N THR A 71 1.96 -19.31 7.02
CA THR A 71 1.78 -20.59 6.35
C THR A 71 3.15 -21.24 6.14
N ASP A 72 3.23 -22.25 5.28
CA ASP A 72 4.50 -22.80 4.78
C ASP A 72 5.18 -21.90 3.73
N SER A 73 4.50 -20.86 3.24
CA SER A 73 5.06 -19.91 2.28
C SER A 73 6.14 -19.04 2.92
N MET A 74 7.33 -19.06 2.33
CA MET A 74 8.49 -18.26 2.71
C MET A 74 8.68 -17.03 1.80
N ASP A 75 7.73 -16.72 0.93
CA ASP A 75 7.84 -15.66 -0.11
C ASP A 75 8.19 -14.27 0.46
N MET A 76 7.55 -13.82 1.54
CA MET A 76 7.84 -12.52 2.19
C MET A 76 9.23 -12.49 2.80
N TRP A 77 9.62 -13.58 3.46
CA TRP A 77 10.93 -13.73 4.06
C TRP A 77 12.03 -13.78 2.99
N GLN A 78 11.84 -14.56 1.93
CA GLN A 78 12.77 -14.64 0.81
C GLN A 78 12.91 -13.28 0.11
N TRP A 79 11.80 -12.56 -0.06
CA TRP A 79 11.82 -11.22 -0.62
C TRP A 79 12.58 -10.24 0.28
N ARG A 80 12.32 -10.27 1.60
CA ARG A 80 13.07 -9.45 2.57
C ARG A 80 14.55 -9.81 2.59
N LYS A 81 14.88 -11.09 2.44
CA LYS A 81 16.25 -11.57 2.41
C LYS A 81 17.06 -10.99 1.25
N GLN A 82 16.45 -10.79 0.07
CA GLN A 82 17.13 -10.12 -1.06
C GLN A 82 17.67 -8.74 -0.67
N VAL A 83 16.87 -7.96 0.09
CA VAL A 83 17.29 -6.65 0.61
C VAL A 83 18.39 -6.77 1.65
N GLU A 84 18.28 -7.76 2.55
CA GLU A 84 19.29 -8.08 3.57
C GLU A 84 20.65 -8.46 2.95
N ASP A 85 20.62 -9.23 1.86
CA ASP A 85 21.80 -9.69 1.14
C ASP A 85 22.37 -8.61 0.18
N GLY A 86 21.72 -7.44 0.09
CA GLY A 86 22.16 -6.29 -0.73
C GLY A 86 21.70 -6.32 -2.19
N ASP A 87 20.89 -7.30 -2.61
CA ASP A 87 20.29 -7.39 -3.94
C ASP A 87 19.05 -6.50 -4.04
N ILE A 88 19.26 -5.18 -4.02
CA ILE A 88 18.17 -4.20 -4.08
C ILE A 88 17.46 -4.22 -5.43
N ASP A 89 18.20 -4.41 -6.53
CA ASP A 89 17.60 -4.42 -7.87
C ASP A 89 16.71 -5.66 -8.07
N GLY A 90 17.12 -6.84 -7.58
CA GLY A 90 16.30 -8.05 -7.59
C GLY A 90 15.12 -7.98 -6.61
N ALA A 91 15.25 -7.22 -5.52
CA ALA A 91 14.16 -6.99 -4.58
C ALA A 91 13.09 -6.01 -5.10
N ARG A 92 13.34 -5.22 -6.14
CA ARG A 92 12.36 -4.25 -6.63
C ARG A 92 11.31 -4.89 -7.52
N ARG A 93 10.03 -4.76 -7.13
CA ARG A 93 8.90 -5.40 -7.80
C ARG A 93 7.75 -4.42 -7.97
N SER A 94 7.11 -4.45 -9.13
CA SER A 94 5.80 -3.81 -9.28
C SER A 94 4.72 -4.80 -8.88
N GLY A 95 3.57 -4.29 -8.45
CA GLY A 95 2.49 -5.14 -7.99
C GLY A 95 1.13 -4.47 -8.04
N THR A 96 0.12 -5.26 -7.72
CA THR A 96 -1.27 -4.83 -7.72
C THR A 96 -1.99 -5.27 -6.46
N ILE A 97 -2.89 -4.41 -5.98
CA ILE A 97 -3.89 -4.76 -4.98
C ILE A 97 -5.25 -4.66 -5.66
N THR A 98 -6.00 -5.74 -5.67
CA THR A 98 -7.34 -5.79 -6.28
C THR A 98 -8.37 -6.06 -5.19
N LEU A 99 -9.33 -5.15 -5.04
CA LEU A 99 -10.51 -5.33 -4.20
C LEU A 99 -11.62 -5.96 -5.02
N TYR A 100 -12.33 -6.91 -4.42
CA TYR A 100 -13.42 -7.62 -5.05
C TYR A 100 -14.74 -7.46 -4.26
N ASN A 101 -15.85 -7.58 -4.97
CA ASN A 101 -17.18 -7.67 -4.36
C ASN A 101 -17.52 -9.10 -3.92
N GLN A 102 -18.66 -9.28 -3.26
CA GLN A 102 -19.16 -10.59 -2.81
C GLN A 102 -19.41 -11.60 -3.94
N ARG A 103 -19.50 -11.15 -5.20
CA ARG A 103 -19.77 -11.99 -6.37
C ARG A 103 -18.49 -12.48 -7.07
N GLY A 104 -17.31 -12.10 -6.59
CA GLY A 104 -16.07 -12.48 -7.25
C GLY A 104 -15.45 -11.40 -8.13
N GLU A 105 -16.14 -10.27 -8.33
CA GLU A 105 -15.80 -9.31 -9.38
C GLU A 105 -14.88 -8.22 -8.86
N ALA A 106 -13.82 -7.91 -9.61
CA ALA A 106 -12.92 -6.81 -9.28
C ALA A 106 -13.68 -5.49 -9.35
N ILE A 107 -13.62 -4.69 -8.28
CA ILE A 107 -14.32 -3.40 -8.15
C ILE A 107 -13.37 -2.21 -8.04
N ALA A 108 -12.15 -2.45 -7.57
CA ALA A 108 -11.09 -1.45 -7.53
C ALA A 108 -9.75 -2.15 -7.66
N ARG A 109 -8.83 -1.51 -8.36
CA ARG A 109 -7.46 -2.01 -8.52
C ARG A 109 -6.48 -0.87 -8.37
N TRP A 110 -5.44 -1.16 -7.61
CA TRP A 110 -4.31 -0.30 -7.41
C TRP A 110 -3.05 -0.95 -7.92
N THR A 111 -2.20 -0.17 -8.55
CA THR A 111 -0.91 -0.61 -9.06
C THR A 111 0.17 0.25 -8.43
N PHE A 112 1.26 -0.36 -8.00
CA PHE A 112 2.43 0.34 -7.47
C PHE A 112 3.68 -0.15 -8.18
N GLU A 113 4.68 0.72 -8.24
CA GLU A 113 5.88 0.53 -9.04
C GLU A 113 7.12 0.48 -8.13
N ARG A 114 8.06 -0.40 -8.50
CA ARG A 114 9.40 -0.51 -7.90
C ARG A 114 9.43 -0.76 -6.38
N ALA A 115 8.36 -1.32 -5.81
CA ALA A 115 8.26 -1.60 -4.39
C ALA A 115 9.31 -2.61 -3.89
N TRP A 116 9.74 -2.47 -2.65
CA TRP A 116 10.65 -3.40 -1.98
C TRP A 116 10.35 -3.46 -0.46
N PRO A 117 10.70 -4.57 0.21
CA PRO A 117 10.35 -4.82 1.60
C PRO A 117 11.26 -4.04 2.54
N GLN A 118 10.71 -2.99 3.15
CA GLN A 118 11.41 -2.18 4.15
C GLN A 118 11.52 -2.92 5.49
N LYS A 119 10.49 -3.69 5.86
CA LYS A 119 10.40 -4.35 7.17
C LYS A 119 9.55 -5.61 7.07
N LEU A 120 9.95 -6.66 7.80
CA LEU A 120 9.16 -7.87 8.01
C LEU A 120 9.15 -8.18 9.52
N ASN A 121 7.97 -8.26 10.12
CA ASN A 121 7.78 -8.68 11.50
C ASN A 121 7.19 -10.10 11.53
N GLY A 122 7.80 -10.95 12.34
CA GLY A 122 7.22 -12.25 12.67
C GLY A 122 6.02 -12.10 13.62
N PRO A 123 5.40 -13.23 13.99
CA PRO A 123 4.24 -13.23 14.86
C PRO A 123 4.65 -12.92 16.30
N THR A 124 3.71 -12.35 17.06
CA THR A 124 3.83 -12.31 18.51
C THR A 124 3.30 -13.63 19.06
N TYR A 125 4.12 -14.35 19.82
CA TYR A 125 3.72 -15.61 20.46
C TYR A 125 3.24 -15.35 21.88
N ASP A 126 1.98 -15.69 22.17
CA ASP A 126 1.48 -15.80 23.53
C ASP A 126 0.88 -17.19 23.74
N ALA A 127 1.57 -18.02 24.52
CA ALA A 127 1.17 -19.40 24.85
C ALA A 127 -0.15 -19.49 25.65
N LYS A 128 -0.72 -18.37 26.11
CA LYS A 128 -2.01 -18.31 26.79
C LYS A 128 -3.18 -18.06 25.85
N THR A 129 -2.92 -17.65 24.61
CA THR A 129 -3.95 -17.27 23.64
C THR A 129 -3.95 -18.24 22.45
N ASN A 130 -5.13 -18.59 21.95
CA ASN A 130 -5.28 -19.41 20.74
C ASN A 130 -5.49 -18.51 19.51
N GLU A 131 -4.56 -17.57 19.28
CA GLU A 131 -4.60 -16.67 18.14
C GLU A 131 -3.81 -17.23 16.95
N VAL A 132 -4.24 -16.87 15.73
CA VAL A 132 -3.51 -17.25 14.51
C VAL A 132 -2.26 -16.40 14.42
N ALA A 133 -1.09 -17.03 14.26
CA ALA A 133 0.17 -16.34 14.05
C ALA A 133 0.11 -15.45 12.79
N ILE A 134 0.36 -14.15 12.95
CA ILE A 134 0.34 -13.16 11.87
C ILE A 134 1.77 -12.69 11.57
N GLU A 135 2.16 -12.68 10.31
CA GLU A 135 3.32 -11.93 9.84
C GLU A 135 2.89 -10.61 9.20
N GLU A 136 3.73 -9.59 9.36
CA GLU A 136 3.48 -8.24 8.87
C GLU A 136 4.64 -7.78 7.99
N LEU A 137 4.33 -7.45 6.74
CA LEU A 137 5.27 -6.93 5.76
C LEU A 137 4.97 -5.44 5.49
N THR A 138 5.96 -4.59 5.71
CA THR A 138 5.93 -3.19 5.27
C THR A 138 6.78 -3.04 4.02
N ILE A 139 6.18 -2.53 2.95
CA ILE A 139 6.85 -2.20 1.70
C ILE A 139 6.86 -0.69 1.49
N THR A 140 7.93 -0.20 0.88
CA THR A 140 8.00 1.16 0.36
C THR A 140 8.06 1.12 -1.17
N HIS A 141 7.63 2.19 -1.84
CA HIS A 141 7.46 2.22 -3.30
C HIS A 141 7.60 3.63 -3.89
N GLU A 142 7.90 3.71 -5.19
CA GLU A 142 8.12 4.98 -5.89
C GLU A 142 6.92 5.49 -6.68
N GLY A 143 5.80 4.78 -6.66
CA GLY A 143 4.58 5.24 -7.31
C GLY A 143 3.37 4.37 -6.98
N TYR A 144 2.19 4.99 -6.98
CA TYR A 144 0.92 4.30 -6.81
C TYR A 144 -0.15 4.95 -7.68
N LYS A 145 -0.99 4.14 -8.32
CA LYS A 145 -2.10 4.56 -9.19
C LYS A 145 -3.31 3.69 -8.96
N ARG A 146 -4.50 4.29 -8.94
CA ARG A 146 -5.76 3.55 -9.04
C ARG A 146 -6.13 3.41 -10.51
N VAL A 147 -6.32 2.18 -10.98
CA VAL A 147 -6.55 1.85 -12.40
C VAL A 147 -7.96 1.30 -12.67
N GLN A 148 -8.76 1.10 -11.61
CA GLN A 148 -10.14 0.63 -11.69
C GLN A 148 -10.99 1.21 -10.54
#